data_AF-A0A7S0APU8-F1
#
_entry.id   AF-A0A7S0APU8-F1
#
_cell.length_a   1.000
_cell.length_b   1.000
_cell.length_c   1.000
_cell.angle_alpha   90.00
_cell.angle_beta   90.00
_cell.angle_gamma   90.00
#
_symmetry.space_group_name_H-M   'P 1'
#
loop_
_entity.id
_entity.type
_entity.pdbx_description
1 polymer ?
#
loop_
_entity_poly.entity_id
_entity_poly.type
_entity_poly.pdbx_seq_one_letter_code
_entity_poly.pdbx_strand_id
1 'polypeptide(L)'
;LVPVVFTSRPRLQLMLVLIAVLIIQWLQAHLMPWRTWACNALDAILSINLLLIISVGLMLGGGQADDDATAQICLYVYLCCILIAALVVSCTYVTKALFPHRPFAAFLCHHKAGAGSMARWLKIELGSKVVDTVFRDSDNLHNLDTVFHMVANQTRNLVVLMTKDILLRPWCAGEMATSVRVGINIIPVVCGDFSGWTDDCIDKAGSTFSGSEVTMLGTLGVTIPMIKGAYRRMRTMPPLHINRSDPYIVHEQFVDTLSARLEGVRRT
;
A
#
# COMPACT_ATOMS: atom_id res chain seq x y z
N LEU A 1 9.99 32.26 -5.00
CA LEU A 1 11.12 33.18 -5.32
C LEU A 1 12.07 33.15 -4.13
N VAL A 2 13.30 32.68 -4.33
CA VAL A 2 14.33 32.80 -3.27
C VAL A 2 14.73 34.27 -3.21
N PRO A 3 14.73 34.92 -2.03
CA PRO A 3 15.14 36.32 -1.92
C PRO A 3 16.58 36.48 -2.41
N VAL A 4 16.81 37.50 -3.24
CA VAL A 4 18.15 37.86 -3.71
C VAL A 4 18.86 38.61 -2.59
N VAL A 5 19.61 37.89 -1.76
CA VAL A 5 20.29 38.46 -0.58
C VAL A 5 21.69 38.98 -0.94
N PHE A 6 22.37 38.37 -1.92
CA PHE A 6 23.75 38.71 -2.29
C PHE A 6 23.86 39.16 -3.74
N THR A 7 23.34 40.36 -4.03
CA THR A 7 23.36 40.96 -5.39
C THR A 7 24.78 41.11 -5.95
N SER A 8 25.77 41.37 -5.10
CA SER A 8 27.17 41.56 -5.48
C SER A 8 27.96 40.26 -5.64
N ARG A 9 27.41 39.12 -5.21
CA ARG A 9 28.08 37.81 -5.22
C ARG A 9 27.13 36.71 -5.70
N PRO A 10 26.76 36.71 -7.00
CA PRO A 10 25.76 35.79 -7.54
C PRO A 10 26.15 34.31 -7.37
N ARG A 11 27.45 33.99 -7.46
CA ARG A 11 27.95 32.61 -7.23
C ARG A 11 27.64 32.12 -5.81
N LEU A 12 27.90 32.95 -4.80
CA LEU A 12 27.62 32.60 -3.40
C LEU A 12 26.11 32.39 -3.19
N GLN A 13 25.29 33.24 -3.79
CA GLN A 13 23.84 33.08 -3.72
C GLN A 13 23.38 31.75 -4.35
N LEU A 14 23.90 31.40 -5.53
CA LEU A 14 23.58 30.15 -6.20
C LEU A 14 24.05 28.93 -5.39
N MET A 15 25.24 28.98 -4.76
CA MET A 15 25.72 27.91 -3.86
C MET A 15 24.80 27.73 -2.65
N LEU A 16 24.31 28.81 -2.04
CA LEU A 16 23.38 28.74 -0.91
C LEU A 16 22.02 28.15 -1.32
N VAL A 17 21.49 28.56 -2.49
CA VAL A 17 20.27 27.96 -3.06
C VAL A 17 20.46 26.47 -3.27
N LEU A 18 21.61 26.07 -3.83
CA LEU A 18 21.94 24.68 -4.08
C LEU A 18 21.97 23.83 -2.80
N ILE A 19 22.61 24.33 -1.74
CA ILE A 19 22.61 23.68 -0.42
C ILE A 19 21.20 23.56 0.14
N ALA A 20 20.40 24.63 0.03
CA ALA A 20 19.01 24.61 0.50
C ALA A 20 18.17 23.56 -0.24
N VAL A 21 18.29 23.48 -1.58
CA VAL A 21 17.58 22.49 -2.39
C VAL A 21 18.04 21.06 -2.04
N LEU A 22 19.33 20.83 -1.79
CA LEU A 22 19.84 19.53 -1.34
C LEU A 22 19.26 19.10 0.01
N ILE A 23 19.19 20.02 0.99
CA ILE A 23 18.58 19.74 2.30
C ILE A 23 17.09 19.40 2.14
N ILE A 24 16.37 20.19 1.34
CA ILE A 24 14.94 19.95 1.06
C ILE A 24 14.76 18.59 0.39
N GLN A 25 15.59 18.25 -0.60
CA GLN A 25 15.50 16.97 -1.30
C GLN A 25 15.80 15.79 -0.35
N TRP A 26 16.81 15.93 0.51
CA TRP A 26 17.10 14.92 1.54
C TRP A 26 15.90 14.72 2.47
N LEU A 27 15.31 15.81 2.98
CA LEU A 27 14.10 15.74 3.79
C LEU A 27 12.92 15.11 3.02
N GLN A 28 12.71 15.48 1.75
CA GLN A 28 11.64 14.97 0.90
C GLN A 28 11.78 13.46 0.65
N ALA A 29 13.00 12.97 0.41
CA ALA A 29 13.27 11.54 0.23
C ALA A 29 13.01 10.74 1.51
N HIS A 30 13.29 11.32 2.68
CA HIS A 30 13.06 10.66 3.98
C HIS A 30 11.60 10.72 4.44
N LEU A 31 10.97 11.88 4.32
CA LEU A 31 9.61 12.12 4.84
C LEU A 31 8.52 11.65 3.88
N MET A 32 8.83 11.53 2.58
CA MET A 32 7.88 11.17 1.51
C MET A 32 6.54 11.91 1.67
N PRO A 33 6.54 13.26 1.59
CA PRO A 33 5.40 14.09 1.99
C PRO A 33 4.14 13.83 1.16
N TRP A 34 4.27 13.28 -0.05
CA TRP A 34 3.13 12.97 -0.90
C TRP A 34 2.52 11.61 -0.56
N ARG A 35 1.18 11.54 -0.56
CA ARG A 35 0.43 10.30 -0.26
C ARG A 35 0.67 9.21 -1.31
N THR A 36 0.87 9.59 -2.57
CA THR A 36 1.11 8.65 -3.67
C THR A 36 2.60 8.58 -3.99
N TRP A 37 3.06 7.37 -4.27
CA TRP A 37 4.46 7.10 -4.62
C TRP A 37 4.90 7.84 -5.89
N ALA A 38 4.00 7.95 -6.88
CA ALA A 38 4.28 8.64 -8.14
C ALA A 38 4.59 10.12 -7.95
N CYS A 39 3.89 10.81 -7.04
CA CYS A 39 4.16 12.22 -6.75
C CYS A 39 5.52 12.41 -6.07
N ASN A 40 5.90 11.53 -5.12
CA ASN A 40 7.24 11.58 -4.51
C ASN A 40 8.35 11.35 -5.55
N ALA A 41 8.16 10.42 -6.47
CA ALA A 41 9.12 10.14 -7.54
C ALA A 41 9.25 11.33 -8.51
N LEU A 42 8.13 11.91 -8.95
CA LEU A 42 8.13 13.08 -9.83
C LEU A 42 8.84 14.28 -9.17
N ASP A 43 8.54 14.54 -7.89
CA ASP A 43 9.13 15.64 -7.12
C ASP A 43 10.65 15.46 -6.95
N ALA A 44 11.11 14.21 -6.71
CA ALA A 44 12.53 13.89 -6.68
C ALA A 44 13.22 14.14 -8.03
N ILE A 45 12.57 13.74 -9.14
CA ILE A 45 13.09 13.96 -10.51
C ILE A 45 13.19 15.46 -10.81
N LEU A 46 12.15 16.24 -10.49
CA LEU A 46 12.15 17.69 -10.71
C LEU A 46 13.23 18.38 -9.89
N SER A 47 13.44 17.95 -8.63
CA SER A 47 14.50 18.46 -7.77
C SER A 47 15.89 18.18 -8.32
N ILE A 48 16.14 16.96 -8.83
CA ILE A 48 17.41 16.61 -9.49
C ILE A 48 17.65 17.51 -10.72
N ASN A 49 16.63 17.72 -11.56
CA ASN A 49 16.75 18.60 -12.73
C ASN A 49 17.07 20.04 -12.32
N LEU A 50 16.42 20.56 -11.27
CA LEU A 50 16.69 21.89 -10.75
C LEU A 50 18.14 22.03 -10.27
N LEU A 51 18.66 21.03 -9.56
CA LEU A 51 20.07 21.00 -9.14
C LEU A 51 21.02 21.02 -10.34
N LEU A 52 20.75 20.24 -11.39
CA LEU A 52 21.55 20.24 -12.61
C LEU A 52 21.54 21.62 -13.29
N ILE A 53 20.37 22.27 -13.40
CA ILE A 53 20.25 23.60 -14.00
C ILE A 53 21.04 24.64 -13.19
N ILE A 54 20.93 24.63 -11.85
CA ILE A 54 21.68 25.56 -10.99
C ILE A 54 23.19 25.30 -11.11
N SER A 55 23.60 24.03 -11.22
CA SER A 55 25.01 23.65 -11.42
C SER A 55 25.58 24.19 -12.73
N VAL A 56 24.84 24.04 -13.83
CA VAL A 56 25.23 24.63 -15.12
C VAL A 56 25.29 26.15 -15.04
N GLY A 57 24.35 26.79 -14.33
CA GLY A 57 24.38 28.24 -14.09
C GLY A 57 25.63 28.70 -13.33
N LEU A 58 26.12 27.89 -12.38
CA LEU A 58 27.39 28.15 -11.68
C LEU A 58 28.60 28.05 -12.63
N MET A 59 28.57 27.18 -13.64
CA MET A 59 29.64 27.06 -14.64
C MET A 59 29.73 28.27 -15.57
N LEU A 60 28.58 28.80 -15.99
CA LEU A 60 28.51 29.85 -17.00
C LEU A 60 28.82 31.25 -16.43
N GLY A 61 28.82 31.42 -15.11
CA GLY A 61 29.19 32.68 -14.46
C GLY A 61 30.70 32.89 -14.43
N GLY A 62 31.33 33.19 -15.58
CA GLY A 62 32.77 33.18 -15.87
C GLY A 62 33.72 33.92 -14.90
N GLY A 63 34.94 33.38 -14.76
CA GLY A 63 36.09 33.93 -14.02
C GLY A 63 37.39 33.76 -14.84
N GLN A 64 38.53 34.28 -14.35
CA GLN A 64 39.83 34.22 -15.05
C GLN A 64 40.41 32.79 -15.11
N ALA A 65 41.14 32.50 -16.18
CA ALA A 65 41.52 31.16 -16.66
C ALA A 65 42.28 30.22 -15.68
N ASP A 66 42.98 30.73 -14.66
CA ASP A 66 43.68 29.87 -13.67
C ASP A 66 42.74 29.37 -12.55
N ASP A 67 41.63 30.07 -12.29
CA ASP A 67 40.57 29.60 -11.38
C ASP A 67 39.69 28.50 -12.03
N ASP A 68 39.78 28.33 -13.35
CA ASP A 68 38.87 27.47 -14.11
C ASP A 68 39.14 25.97 -13.89
N ALA A 69 40.40 25.54 -13.74
CA ALA A 69 40.72 24.12 -13.56
C ALA A 69 40.23 23.59 -12.20
N THR A 70 40.48 24.35 -11.13
CA THR A 70 40.00 24.01 -9.78
C THR A 70 38.48 24.05 -9.71
N ALA A 71 37.85 25.05 -10.35
CA ALA A 71 36.39 25.14 -10.43
C ALA A 71 35.78 23.96 -11.21
N GLN A 72 36.40 23.55 -12.32
CA GLN A 72 35.96 22.38 -13.11
C GLN A 72 36.07 21.07 -12.34
N ILE A 73 37.18 20.84 -11.63
CA ILE A 73 37.34 19.63 -10.80
C ILE A 73 36.30 19.60 -9.68
N CYS A 74 36.12 20.71 -8.95
CA CYS A 74 35.10 20.83 -7.90
C CYS A 74 33.70 20.52 -8.45
N LEU A 75 33.40 21.02 -9.65
CA LEU A 75 32.14 20.75 -10.32
C LEU A 75 31.98 19.29 -10.74
N TYR A 76 33.00 18.65 -11.33
CA TYR A 76 32.90 17.23 -11.71
C TYR A 76 32.66 16.33 -10.51
N VAL A 77 33.38 16.57 -9.41
CA VAL A 77 33.13 15.89 -8.13
C VAL A 77 31.68 16.13 -7.68
N TYR A 78 31.20 17.37 -7.76
CA TYR A 78 29.84 17.73 -7.38
C TYR A 78 28.76 17.06 -8.25
N LEU A 79 28.92 17.05 -9.58
CA LEU A 79 28.02 16.36 -10.51
C LEU A 79 28.01 14.85 -10.26
N CYS A 80 29.18 14.25 -9.98
CA CYS A 80 29.26 12.85 -9.59
C CYS A 80 28.47 12.59 -8.28
N CYS A 81 28.58 13.47 -7.29
CA CYS A 81 27.79 13.38 -6.06
C CYS A 81 26.28 13.46 -6.33
N ILE A 82 25.81 14.37 -7.20
CA ILE A 82 24.39 14.43 -7.60
C ILE A 82 23.95 13.14 -8.27
N LEU A 83 24.73 12.62 -9.23
CA LEU A 83 24.38 11.39 -9.96
C LEU A 83 24.35 10.18 -9.03
N ILE A 84 25.30 10.06 -8.10
CA ILE A 84 25.31 9.00 -7.09
C ILE A 84 24.09 9.14 -6.17
N ALA A 85 23.78 10.35 -5.70
CA ALA A 85 22.60 10.58 -4.86
C ALA A 85 21.30 10.22 -5.60
N ALA A 86 21.17 10.63 -6.87
CA ALA A 86 20.04 10.27 -7.73
C ALA A 86 19.93 8.76 -7.94
N LEU A 87 21.05 8.07 -8.14
CA LEU A 87 21.09 6.62 -8.28
C LEU A 87 20.66 5.92 -6.98
N VAL A 88 21.21 6.34 -5.83
CA VAL A 88 20.86 5.77 -4.52
C VAL A 88 19.36 5.97 -4.23
N VAL A 89 18.83 7.16 -4.48
CA VAL A 89 17.41 7.47 -4.33
C VAL A 89 16.58 6.59 -5.26
N SER A 90 16.95 6.48 -6.54
CA SER A 90 16.26 5.64 -7.53
C SER A 90 16.29 4.16 -7.14
N CYS A 91 17.44 3.64 -6.73
CA CYS A 91 17.58 2.26 -6.24
C CYS A 91 16.73 2.04 -4.97
N THR A 92 16.67 3.00 -4.05
CA THR A 92 15.85 2.91 -2.85
C THR A 92 14.36 2.90 -3.19
N TYR A 93 13.93 3.68 -4.18
CA TYR A 93 12.54 3.66 -4.67
C TYR A 93 12.20 2.36 -5.39
N VAL A 94 13.07 1.88 -6.29
CA VAL A 94 12.89 0.62 -7.00
C VAL A 94 12.81 -0.55 -6.03
N THR A 95 13.70 -0.60 -5.03
CA THR A 95 13.66 -1.64 -4.00
C THR A 95 12.38 -1.58 -3.18
N LYS A 96 11.92 -0.41 -2.75
CA LYS A 96 10.61 -0.29 -2.05
C LYS A 96 9.42 -0.68 -2.94
N ALA A 97 9.47 -0.38 -4.23
CA ALA A 97 8.41 -0.73 -5.17
C ALA A 97 8.36 -2.23 -5.48
N LEU A 98 9.52 -2.87 -5.59
CA LEU A 98 9.64 -4.32 -5.83
C LEU A 98 9.39 -5.14 -4.56
N PHE A 99 9.69 -4.58 -3.39
CA PHE A 99 9.53 -5.24 -2.09
C PHE A 99 8.67 -4.39 -1.15
N PRO A 100 7.37 -4.21 -1.45
CA PRO A 100 6.49 -3.41 -0.62
C PRO A 100 6.39 -4.02 0.78
N HIS A 101 6.66 -3.20 1.80
CA HIS A 101 6.51 -3.62 3.18
C HIS A 101 5.02 -3.78 3.52
N ARG A 102 4.60 -5.01 3.83
CA ARG A 102 3.22 -5.35 4.21
C ARG A 102 3.15 -5.64 5.70
N PRO A 103 2.77 -4.66 6.55
CA PRO A 103 2.80 -4.83 8.01
C PRO A 103 1.73 -5.80 8.52
N PHE A 104 0.69 -6.10 7.74
CA PHE A 104 -0.40 -6.96 8.17
C PHE A 104 -0.23 -8.39 7.68
N ALA A 105 -0.20 -9.33 8.64
CA ALA A 105 -0.23 -10.76 8.34
C ALA A 105 -1.51 -11.13 7.59
N ALA A 106 -2.65 -10.71 8.11
CA ALA A 106 -3.96 -11.02 7.55
C ALA A 106 -4.94 -9.86 7.74
N PHE A 107 -5.85 -9.72 6.79
CA PHE A 107 -7.03 -8.86 6.88
C PHE A 107 -8.29 -9.74 6.97
N LEU A 108 -9.11 -9.51 8.00
CA LEU A 108 -10.35 -10.27 8.24
C LEU A 108 -11.56 -9.61 7.56
N CYS A 109 -11.86 -10.05 6.35
CA CYS A 109 -13.06 -9.66 5.58
C CYS A 109 -14.29 -10.38 6.14
N HIS A 110 -15.29 -9.64 6.62
CA HIS A 110 -16.46 -10.25 7.25
C HIS A 110 -17.69 -9.35 7.19
N HIS A 111 -18.88 -9.95 7.20
CA HIS A 111 -20.12 -9.21 7.42
C HIS A 111 -20.22 -8.78 8.89
N LYS A 112 -20.38 -7.48 9.16
CA LYS A 112 -20.38 -6.90 10.52
C LYS A 112 -21.36 -7.61 11.47
N ALA A 113 -22.61 -7.80 11.05
CA ALA A 113 -23.62 -8.47 11.88
C ALA A 113 -23.47 -9.99 11.88
N GLY A 114 -23.04 -10.57 10.75
CA GLY A 114 -22.98 -12.02 10.57
C GLY A 114 -21.81 -12.68 11.31
N ALA A 115 -20.63 -12.06 11.29
CA ALA A 115 -19.38 -12.65 11.77
C ALA A 115 -18.49 -11.67 12.57
N GLY A 116 -19.02 -10.55 13.07
CA GLY A 116 -18.21 -9.57 13.82
C GLY A 116 -17.55 -10.12 15.09
N SER A 117 -18.25 -10.99 15.83
CA SER A 117 -17.70 -11.67 17.02
C SER A 117 -16.63 -12.69 16.64
N MET A 118 -16.89 -13.51 15.63
CA MET A 118 -15.94 -14.49 15.09
C MET A 118 -14.67 -13.80 14.57
N ALA A 119 -14.80 -12.70 13.84
CA ALA A 119 -13.65 -11.91 13.37
C ALA A 119 -12.84 -11.34 14.53
N ARG A 120 -13.50 -10.89 15.61
CA ARG A 120 -12.80 -10.41 16.80
C ARG A 120 -12.04 -11.54 17.50
N TRP A 121 -12.67 -12.70 17.66
CA TRP A 121 -12.03 -13.87 18.25
C TRP A 121 -10.83 -14.34 17.42
N LEU A 122 -10.98 -14.51 16.10
CA LEU A 122 -9.88 -14.87 15.20
C LEU A 122 -8.73 -13.88 15.23
N LYS A 123 -9.02 -12.58 15.34
CA LYS A 123 -7.97 -11.56 15.49
C LYS A 123 -7.12 -11.82 16.74
N ILE A 124 -7.75 -12.13 17.87
CA ILE A 124 -7.06 -12.39 19.14
C ILE A 124 -6.24 -13.68 19.03
N GLU A 125 -6.86 -14.77 18.59
CA GLU A 125 -6.20 -16.08 18.50
C GLU A 125 -5.05 -16.07 17.50
N LEU A 126 -5.27 -15.57 16.27
CA LEU A 126 -4.18 -15.46 15.28
C LEU A 126 -3.10 -14.49 15.74
N GLY A 127 -3.47 -13.39 16.42
CA GLY A 127 -2.51 -12.44 16.98
C GLY A 127 -1.57 -13.04 18.03
N SER A 128 -1.92 -14.18 18.62
CA SER A 128 -1.03 -14.95 19.50
C SER A 128 -0.06 -15.87 18.73
N LYS A 129 -0.38 -16.20 17.47
CA LYS A 129 0.34 -17.17 16.62
C LYS A 129 1.23 -16.50 15.56
N VAL A 130 1.05 -15.21 15.32
CA VAL A 130 1.85 -14.43 14.35
C VAL A 130 2.46 -13.19 14.99
N VAL A 131 3.68 -12.84 14.56
CA VAL A 131 4.39 -11.64 15.01
C VAL A 131 3.82 -10.37 14.37
N ASP A 132 3.35 -10.48 13.12
CA ASP A 132 2.79 -9.35 12.38
C ASP A 132 1.30 -9.13 12.72
N THR A 133 0.81 -7.92 12.52
CA THR A 133 -0.54 -7.53 12.97
C THR A 133 -1.64 -8.20 12.15
N VAL A 134 -2.70 -8.68 12.81
CA VAL A 134 -3.95 -9.10 12.17
C VAL A 134 -4.94 -7.94 12.19
N PHE A 135 -5.38 -7.52 11.01
CA PHE A 135 -6.25 -6.35 10.84
C PHE A 135 -7.72 -6.75 10.69
N ARG A 136 -8.62 -5.98 11.29
CA ARG A 136 -10.07 -6.12 11.19
C ARG A 136 -10.68 -4.76 10.81
N ASP A 137 -11.57 -4.75 9.81
CA ASP A 137 -12.23 -3.54 9.27
C ASP A 137 -12.78 -2.59 10.35
N SER A 138 -13.41 -3.13 11.39
CA SER A 138 -14.00 -2.33 12.47
C SER A 138 -13.02 -1.66 13.44
N ASP A 139 -11.70 -1.92 13.33
CA ASP A 139 -10.71 -1.27 14.18
C ASP A 139 -10.34 0.14 13.70
N ASN A 140 -10.59 0.47 12.43
CA ASN A 140 -10.23 1.77 11.86
C ASN A 140 -11.29 2.30 10.88
N LEU A 141 -12.56 2.19 11.27
CA LEU A 141 -13.75 2.44 10.44
C LEU A 141 -13.94 3.93 10.02
N HIS A 142 -12.97 4.80 10.29
CA HIS A 142 -13.09 6.24 10.02
C HIS A 142 -12.90 6.62 8.55
N ASN A 143 -12.29 5.75 7.74
CA ASN A 143 -12.08 6.04 6.33
C ASN A 143 -12.08 4.77 5.45
N LEU A 144 -13.22 4.49 4.81
CA LEU A 144 -13.40 3.34 3.92
C LEU A 144 -12.45 3.37 2.71
N ASP A 145 -12.02 4.54 2.24
CA ASP A 145 -11.06 4.65 1.14
C ASP A 145 -9.70 4.02 1.49
N THR A 146 -9.36 4.02 2.79
CA THR A 146 -8.12 3.40 3.25
C THR A 146 -8.20 1.88 3.27
N VAL A 147 -9.39 1.29 3.34
CA VAL A 147 -9.57 -0.16 3.49
C VAL A 147 -9.05 -0.90 2.27
N PHE A 148 -9.43 -0.47 1.06
CA PHE A 148 -8.96 -1.14 -0.17
C PHE A 148 -7.46 -0.89 -0.41
N HIS A 149 -6.95 0.28 -0.01
CA HIS A 149 -5.52 0.53 -0.04
C HIS A 149 -4.76 -0.38 0.93
N MET A 150 -5.28 -0.60 2.14
CA MET A 150 -4.70 -1.54 3.11
C MET A 150 -4.68 -2.95 2.56
N VAL A 151 -5.80 -3.43 2.02
CA VAL A 151 -5.89 -4.75 1.39
C VAL A 151 -4.90 -4.89 0.23
N ALA A 152 -4.82 -3.90 -0.65
CA ALA A 152 -3.92 -3.95 -1.81
C ALA A 152 -2.43 -3.89 -1.43
N ASN A 153 -2.06 -2.98 -0.53
CA ASN A 153 -0.66 -2.59 -0.37
C ASN A 153 -0.03 -2.99 0.96
N GLN A 154 -0.84 -3.29 1.99
CA GLN A 154 -0.35 -3.49 3.35
C GLN A 154 -0.65 -4.89 3.91
N THR A 155 -1.46 -5.67 3.21
CA THR A 155 -1.92 -7.00 3.64
C THR A 155 -1.29 -8.10 2.81
N ARG A 156 -0.83 -9.18 3.47
CA ARG A 156 -0.33 -10.38 2.79
C ARG A 156 -1.42 -11.40 2.48
N ASN A 157 -2.36 -11.58 3.40
CA ASN A 157 -3.42 -12.58 3.29
C ASN A 157 -4.81 -11.95 3.53
N LEU A 158 -5.80 -12.31 2.73
CA LEU A 158 -7.21 -12.01 3.01
C LEU A 158 -7.89 -13.26 3.59
N VAL A 159 -8.39 -13.18 4.80
CA VAL A 159 -9.24 -14.22 5.39
C VAL A 159 -10.69 -13.78 5.25
N VAL A 160 -11.48 -14.55 4.50
CA VAL A 160 -12.87 -14.19 4.19
C VAL A 160 -13.82 -15.05 5.02
N LEU A 161 -14.50 -14.45 5.99
CA LEU A 161 -15.51 -15.12 6.80
C LEU A 161 -16.82 -15.20 6.01
N MET A 162 -17.04 -16.35 5.39
CA MET A 162 -18.19 -16.61 4.55
C MET A 162 -19.39 -16.95 5.43
N THR A 163 -20.26 -15.96 5.62
CA THR A 163 -21.60 -16.07 6.20
C THR A 163 -22.66 -15.94 5.11
N LYS A 164 -23.94 -16.24 5.39
CA LYS A 164 -25.02 -16.06 4.40
C LYS A 164 -25.10 -14.64 3.80
N ASP A 165 -24.76 -13.61 4.58
CA ASP A 165 -24.91 -12.21 4.19
C ASP A 165 -23.64 -11.57 3.58
N ILE A 166 -22.55 -12.34 3.39
CA ILE A 166 -21.26 -11.76 2.98
C ILE A 166 -21.32 -11.07 1.60
N LEU A 167 -22.14 -11.60 0.69
CA LEU A 167 -22.33 -11.06 -0.67
C LEU A 167 -23.12 -9.75 -0.69
N LEU A 168 -23.87 -9.46 0.38
CA LEU A 168 -24.74 -8.29 0.47
C LEU A 168 -23.98 -7.03 0.86
N ARG A 169 -22.71 -7.15 1.29
CA ARG A 169 -21.90 -6.02 1.76
C ARG A 169 -20.96 -5.52 0.67
N PRO A 170 -21.12 -4.28 0.17
CA PRO A 170 -20.27 -3.76 -0.90
C PRO A 170 -18.80 -3.66 -0.51
N TRP A 171 -18.48 -3.37 0.76
CA TRP A 171 -17.10 -3.30 1.23
C TRP A 171 -16.40 -4.66 1.18
N CYS A 172 -17.05 -5.72 1.66
CA CYS A 172 -16.51 -7.08 1.55
C CYS A 172 -16.31 -7.47 0.08
N ALA A 173 -17.27 -7.12 -0.79
CA ALA A 173 -17.16 -7.32 -2.24
C ALA A 173 -15.92 -6.62 -2.82
N GLY A 174 -15.67 -5.38 -2.42
CA GLY A 174 -14.52 -4.60 -2.86
C GLY A 174 -13.18 -5.12 -2.31
N GLU A 175 -13.15 -5.59 -1.07
CA GLU A 175 -11.97 -6.24 -0.46
C GLU A 175 -11.60 -7.51 -1.22
N MET A 176 -12.58 -8.35 -1.52
CA MET A 176 -12.40 -9.60 -2.27
C MET A 176 -11.97 -9.32 -3.72
N ALA A 177 -12.61 -8.36 -4.40
CA ALA A 177 -12.25 -7.95 -5.76
C ALA A 177 -10.83 -7.38 -5.83
N THR A 178 -10.47 -6.52 -4.87
CA THR A 178 -9.14 -5.94 -4.77
C THR A 178 -8.07 -7.00 -4.53
N SER A 179 -8.36 -7.95 -3.64
CA SER A 179 -7.44 -9.06 -3.31
C SER A 179 -7.17 -9.95 -4.52
N VAL A 180 -8.23 -10.27 -5.28
CA VAL A 180 -8.11 -11.04 -6.53
C VAL A 180 -7.31 -10.27 -7.58
N ARG A 181 -7.53 -8.96 -7.73
CA ARG A 181 -6.80 -8.10 -8.67
C ARG A 181 -5.30 -8.02 -8.35
N VAL A 182 -4.95 -7.88 -7.07
CA VAL A 182 -3.55 -7.73 -6.62
C VAL A 182 -2.86 -9.08 -6.45
N GLY A 183 -3.61 -10.18 -6.41
CA GLY A 183 -3.06 -11.53 -6.28
C GLY A 183 -2.52 -11.83 -4.90
N ILE A 184 -3.14 -11.29 -3.84
CA ILE A 184 -2.80 -11.68 -2.47
C ILE A 184 -3.41 -13.05 -2.14
N ASN A 185 -2.83 -13.78 -1.19
CA ASN A 185 -3.37 -15.07 -0.77
C ASN A 185 -4.76 -14.88 -0.13
N ILE A 186 -5.74 -15.66 -0.57
CA ILE A 186 -7.13 -15.58 -0.08
C ILE A 186 -7.49 -16.92 0.55
N ILE A 187 -7.95 -16.88 1.80
CA ILE A 187 -8.35 -18.05 2.57
C ILE A 187 -9.85 -17.94 2.88
N PRO A 188 -10.71 -18.67 2.14
CA PRO A 188 -12.14 -18.71 2.44
C PRO A 188 -12.39 -19.51 3.72
N VAL A 189 -13.16 -18.94 4.65
CA VAL A 189 -13.58 -19.58 5.91
C VAL A 189 -15.09 -19.69 5.92
N VAL A 190 -15.59 -20.89 5.66
CA VAL A 190 -17.01 -21.24 5.64
C VAL A 190 -17.53 -21.33 7.07
N CYS A 191 -18.41 -20.38 7.44
CA CYS A 191 -19.14 -20.42 8.70
C CYS A 191 -20.37 -21.33 8.59
N GLY A 192 -20.82 -21.90 9.70
CA GLY A 192 -21.96 -22.85 9.70
C GLY A 192 -23.27 -22.35 9.10
N ASP A 193 -23.47 -21.02 9.00
CA ASP A 193 -24.66 -20.41 8.38
C ASP A 193 -24.54 -20.21 6.86
N PHE A 194 -23.44 -20.65 6.25
CA PHE A 194 -23.17 -20.45 4.83
C PHE A 194 -23.80 -21.54 3.95
N SER A 195 -24.66 -21.13 3.02
CA SER A 195 -25.39 -22.03 2.13
C SER A 195 -24.75 -22.24 0.75
N GLY A 196 -23.52 -21.78 0.52
CA GLY A 196 -22.90 -21.80 -0.81
C GLY A 196 -23.26 -20.58 -1.66
N TRP A 197 -22.48 -20.38 -2.73
CA TRP A 197 -22.75 -19.36 -3.75
C TRP A 197 -23.16 -20.03 -5.06
N THR A 198 -24.43 -19.87 -5.44
CA THR A 198 -24.92 -20.26 -6.76
C THR A 198 -24.53 -19.21 -7.81
N ASP A 199 -24.50 -19.59 -9.08
CA ASP A 199 -24.25 -18.63 -10.17
C ASP A 199 -25.30 -17.50 -10.16
N ASP A 200 -26.56 -17.83 -9.91
CA ASP A 200 -27.64 -16.84 -9.74
C ASP A 200 -27.35 -15.82 -8.63
N CYS A 201 -26.84 -16.27 -7.48
CA CYS A 201 -26.47 -15.38 -6.38
C CYS A 201 -25.34 -14.43 -6.79
N ILE A 202 -24.34 -14.94 -7.53
CA ILE A 202 -23.21 -14.15 -8.02
C ILE A 202 -23.66 -13.17 -9.11
N ASP A 203 -24.54 -13.58 -10.01
CA ASP A 203 -25.02 -12.74 -11.10
C ASP A 203 -25.97 -11.64 -10.62
N LYS A 204 -26.71 -11.88 -9.54
CA LYS A 204 -27.45 -10.85 -8.82
C LYS A 204 -26.56 -10.01 -7.89
N ALA A 205 -25.33 -10.43 -7.64
CA ALA A 205 -24.45 -9.65 -6.77
C ALA A 205 -24.13 -8.28 -7.38
N GLY A 206 -24.26 -7.24 -6.57
CA GLY A 206 -24.20 -5.86 -7.01
C GLY A 206 -25.55 -5.21 -7.27
N SER A 207 -26.60 -5.97 -7.60
CA SER A 207 -27.94 -5.39 -7.75
C SER A 207 -28.57 -5.02 -6.42
N THR A 208 -28.07 -5.60 -5.32
CA THR A 208 -28.46 -5.27 -3.95
C THR A 208 -27.76 -4.03 -3.40
N PHE A 209 -26.73 -3.52 -4.09
CA PHE A 209 -26.00 -2.34 -3.66
C PHE A 209 -26.75 -1.09 -4.12
N SER A 210 -26.78 -0.07 -3.25
CA SER A 210 -27.32 1.23 -3.62
C SER A 210 -26.45 1.91 -4.70
N GLY A 211 -27.04 2.81 -5.49
CA GLY A 211 -26.32 3.53 -6.53
C GLY A 211 -25.12 4.34 -6.02
N SER A 212 -25.21 4.86 -4.79
CA SER A 212 -24.09 5.56 -4.12
C SER A 212 -22.96 4.62 -3.75
N GLU A 213 -23.26 3.40 -3.26
CA GLU A 213 -22.25 2.38 -2.97
C GLU A 213 -21.54 1.92 -4.25
N VAL A 214 -22.28 1.68 -5.34
CA VAL A 214 -21.69 1.31 -6.64
C VAL A 214 -20.79 2.44 -7.17
N THR A 215 -21.23 3.69 -7.05
CA THR A 215 -20.43 4.85 -7.44
C THR A 215 -19.16 4.94 -6.61
N MET A 216 -19.25 4.79 -5.28
CA MET A 216 -18.09 4.83 -4.39
C MET A 216 -17.08 3.71 -4.71
N LEU A 217 -17.54 2.47 -4.89
CA LEU A 217 -16.69 1.36 -5.36
C LEU A 217 -16.00 1.70 -6.68
N GLY A 218 -16.74 2.30 -7.63
CA GLY A 218 -16.22 2.76 -8.92
C GLY A 218 -15.09 3.79 -8.77
N THR A 219 -15.25 4.78 -7.88
CA THR A 219 -14.20 5.78 -7.61
C THR A 219 -12.91 5.17 -7.03
N LEU A 220 -13.04 4.03 -6.35
CA LEU A 220 -11.91 3.26 -5.82
C LEU A 220 -11.38 2.21 -6.82
N GLY A 221 -11.86 2.24 -8.07
CA GLY A 221 -11.44 1.35 -9.14
C GLY A 221 -11.95 -0.08 -8.98
N VAL A 222 -13.06 -0.30 -8.28
CA VAL A 222 -13.73 -1.60 -8.15
C VAL A 222 -15.03 -1.57 -8.95
N THR A 223 -15.13 -2.44 -9.95
CA THR A 223 -16.33 -2.54 -10.81
C THR A 223 -17.15 -3.79 -10.47
N ILE A 224 -18.45 -3.78 -10.79
CA ILE A 224 -19.32 -4.95 -10.61
C ILE A 224 -18.80 -6.21 -11.34
N PRO A 225 -18.29 -6.14 -12.58
CA PRO A 225 -17.66 -7.29 -13.23
C PRO A 225 -16.48 -7.86 -12.43
N MET A 226 -15.63 -7.01 -11.84
CA MET A 226 -14.51 -7.47 -10.99
C MET A 226 -15.01 -8.20 -9.74
N ILE A 227 -16.07 -7.70 -9.11
CA ILE A 227 -16.70 -8.33 -7.94
C ILE A 227 -17.22 -9.73 -8.29
N LYS A 228 -17.99 -9.84 -9.39
CA LYS A 228 -18.51 -11.14 -9.85
C LYS A 228 -17.38 -12.11 -10.20
N GLY A 229 -16.33 -11.64 -10.88
CA GLY A 229 -15.14 -12.43 -11.17
C GLY A 229 -14.45 -12.93 -9.91
N ALA A 230 -14.35 -12.08 -8.88
CA ALA A 230 -13.77 -12.46 -7.59
C ALA A 230 -14.60 -13.54 -6.88
N TYR A 231 -15.92 -13.41 -6.84
CA TYR A 231 -16.80 -14.44 -6.27
C TYR A 231 -16.65 -15.79 -6.96
N ARG A 232 -16.61 -15.81 -8.30
CA ARG A 232 -16.37 -17.06 -9.05
C ARG A 232 -15.01 -17.66 -8.73
N ARG A 233 -13.94 -16.84 -8.63
CA ARG A 233 -12.60 -17.31 -8.27
C ARG A 233 -12.57 -17.91 -6.86
N MET A 234 -13.15 -17.23 -5.88
CA MET A 234 -13.20 -17.71 -4.49
C MET A 234 -14.00 -19.00 -4.32
N ARG A 235 -15.06 -19.22 -5.11
CA ARG A 235 -15.80 -20.49 -5.09
C ARG A 235 -14.93 -21.71 -5.42
N THR A 236 -13.85 -21.51 -6.18
CA THR A 236 -12.90 -22.59 -6.55
C THR A 236 -11.77 -22.79 -5.55
N MET A 237 -11.62 -21.89 -4.57
CA MET A 237 -10.55 -21.97 -3.57
C MET A 237 -10.91 -22.99 -2.48
N PRO A 238 -9.94 -23.74 -1.93
CA PRO A 238 -10.20 -24.74 -0.89
C PRO A 238 -10.59 -24.04 0.43
N PRO A 239 -11.86 -24.16 0.89
CA PRO A 239 -12.28 -23.49 2.11
C PRO A 239 -11.74 -24.17 3.37
N LEU A 240 -11.67 -23.42 4.46
CA LEU A 240 -11.65 -23.97 5.82
C LEU A 240 -13.05 -23.87 6.41
N HIS A 241 -13.47 -24.88 7.17
CA HIS A 241 -14.80 -24.91 7.77
C HIS A 241 -14.69 -24.69 9.28
N ILE A 242 -15.59 -23.88 9.82
CA ILE A 242 -15.74 -23.68 11.26
C ILE A 242 -17.21 -23.60 11.63
N ASN A 243 -17.64 -24.39 12.62
CA ASN A 243 -18.94 -24.25 13.22
C ASN A 243 -18.79 -23.54 14.59
N ARG A 244 -19.66 -22.54 14.81
CA ARG A 244 -19.64 -21.72 16.04
C ARG A 244 -19.98 -22.52 17.28
N SER A 245 -20.68 -23.64 17.09
CA SER A 245 -21.08 -24.55 18.16
C SER A 245 -20.05 -25.64 18.46
N ASP A 246 -18.95 -25.71 17.71
CA ASP A 246 -17.91 -26.71 17.97
C ASP A 246 -17.21 -26.45 19.32
N PRO A 247 -16.68 -27.49 19.98
CA PRO A 247 -15.86 -27.33 21.18
C PRO A 247 -14.60 -26.50 20.92
N TYR A 248 -14.10 -25.82 21.96
CA TYR A 248 -12.91 -24.98 21.88
C TYR A 248 -11.67 -25.68 21.29
N ILE A 249 -11.48 -26.98 21.58
CA ILE A 249 -10.35 -27.76 21.03
C ILE A 249 -10.38 -27.80 19.49
N VAL A 250 -11.57 -27.90 18.89
CA VAL A 250 -11.74 -27.87 17.44
C VAL A 250 -11.44 -26.48 16.89
N HIS A 251 -11.84 -25.43 17.63
CA HIS A 251 -11.52 -24.05 17.28
C HIS A 251 -10.01 -23.75 17.33
N GLU A 252 -9.30 -24.29 18.31
CA GLU A 252 -7.84 -24.17 18.41
C GLU A 252 -7.14 -24.85 17.22
N GLN A 253 -7.52 -26.09 16.90
CA GLN A 253 -7.01 -26.80 15.71
C GLN A 253 -7.31 -26.06 14.40
N PHE A 254 -8.49 -25.43 14.32
CA PHE A 254 -8.84 -24.56 13.19
C PHE A 254 -7.88 -23.36 13.10
N VAL A 255 -7.59 -22.67 14.20
CA VAL A 255 -6.67 -21.52 14.22
C VAL A 255 -5.27 -21.94 13.80
N ASP A 256 -4.78 -23.09 14.28
CA ASP A 256 -3.47 -23.61 13.86
C ASP A 256 -3.43 -23.91 12.36
N THR A 257 -4.49 -24.54 11.84
CA THR A 257 -4.64 -24.80 10.40
C THR A 257 -4.70 -23.52 9.58
N LEU A 258 -5.44 -22.52 10.06
CA LEU A 258 -5.54 -21.21 9.41
C LEU A 258 -4.19 -20.48 9.43
N SER A 259 -3.48 -20.49 10.55
CA SER A 259 -2.14 -19.90 10.69
C SER A 259 -1.13 -20.58 9.76
N ALA A 260 -1.21 -21.89 9.59
CA ALA A 260 -0.37 -22.64 8.65
C ALA A 260 -0.62 -22.24 7.19
N ARG A 261 -1.85 -21.83 6.82
CA ARG A 261 -2.19 -21.36 5.47
C ARG A 261 -1.83 -19.90 5.19
N LEU A 262 -1.42 -19.12 6.19
CA LEU A 262 -0.94 -17.77 5.97
C LEU A 262 0.43 -17.78 5.28
N GLU A 263 0.54 -17.03 4.19
CA GLU A 263 1.76 -16.90 3.39
C GLU A 263 2.57 -15.66 3.80
N GLY A 264 3.89 -15.79 3.82
CA GLY A 264 4.81 -14.68 4.06
C GLY A 264 4.72 -14.04 5.45
N VAL A 265 4.21 -14.77 6.45
CA VAL A 265 4.06 -14.30 7.83
C VAL A 265 5.15 -14.86 8.74
N ARG A 266 5.58 -14.06 9.72
CA ARG A 266 6.44 -14.53 10.82
C ARG A 266 5.57 -15.12 11.93
N ARG A 267 5.86 -16.35 12.33
CA ARG A 267 5.16 -17.07 13.40
C ARG A 267 5.91 -16.94 14.72
N THR A 268 5.18 -16.96 15.84
CA THR A 268 5.71 -16.93 17.21
C THR A 268 6.21 -18.29 17.67
#